data_AF-A0A812HT66-F1
#
_entry.id   AF-A0A812HT66-F1
#
_cell.length_a   1.000
_cell.length_b   1.000
_cell.length_c   1.000
_cell.angle_alpha   90.00
_cell.angle_beta   90.00
_cell.angle_gamma   90.00
#
_symmetry.space_group_name_H-M   'P 1'
#
loop_
_entity.id
_entity.type
_entity.pdbx_description
1 polymer ?
#
loop_
_entity_poly.entity_id
_entity_poly.type
_entity_poly.pdbx_seq_one_letter_code
_entity_poly.pdbx_strand_id
1 'polypeptide(L)'
;MAAPTAVASQDDGEAQRAEDVGKAALGLIDVERSQTIFKLETSSVYGSGFAFPQIARSSGYQSVFVTLWIRSYLALALNYVVQFALVMFVGEATQIMNPLGGQMHLCDFGADLDICKGPEAPFQPRCTGPGGTQFSPSRLYGYTQWAVQKFTKQALVDVLPDQEDLINEKVDPGEYGLENRTCRWVCLLLFALAVNHEIQVCFRMMAMLWFLPHAPDKCDWIEIDKKNKNKASYRIAGMPTHWKLITALTVLIPKVTLCYFVLLEGTTLLMDTSGILDTVLGAMSMAFILDVDEMLQDCMITHAGRSLIQKIQEIREESDQEDAEAGPTYHVKGPRFLDLLRQVVPFRLLVTLVIMAVFIDRYYQFKCAYQDDLGMWVSKDMYLPARASYSITDFFFNGIFHTVEKSSEPFWTMPTPPALLK
;
A
#
# COMPACT_ATOMS: atom_id res chain seq x y z
N MET A 1 -73.34 27.97 16.48
CA MET A 1 -72.71 26.80 15.84
C MET A 1 -71.22 27.07 15.75
N ALA A 2 -70.44 26.59 16.71
CA ALA A 2 -68.99 26.66 16.68
C ALA A 2 -68.47 25.27 16.27
N ALA A 3 -67.67 25.21 15.21
CA ALA A 3 -67.09 23.98 14.71
C ALA A 3 -66.01 23.46 15.70
N PRO A 4 -65.94 22.16 15.97
CA PRO A 4 -64.89 21.60 16.81
C PRO A 4 -63.55 21.73 16.09
N THR A 5 -62.64 22.51 16.67
CA THR A 5 -61.23 22.56 16.30
C THR A 5 -60.59 21.21 16.63
N ALA A 6 -60.30 20.42 15.60
CA ALA A 6 -59.51 19.21 15.73
C ALA A 6 -58.09 19.58 16.20
N VAL A 7 -57.78 19.28 17.45
CA VAL A 7 -56.42 19.31 17.97
C VAL A 7 -55.71 18.11 17.34
N ALA A 8 -55.01 18.34 16.25
CA ALA A 8 -54.09 17.35 15.68
C ALA A 8 -53.13 16.93 16.80
N SER A 9 -53.10 15.64 17.11
CA SER A 9 -52.35 15.12 18.24
C SER A 9 -50.85 15.32 17.95
N GLN A 10 -50.17 16.04 18.85
CA GLN A 10 -48.75 16.34 18.71
C GLN A 10 -47.88 15.08 18.83
N ASP A 11 -48.44 14.00 19.39
CA ASP A 11 -47.83 12.68 19.59
C ASP A 11 -47.59 11.91 18.29
N ASP A 12 -48.48 12.04 17.30
CA ASP A 12 -48.35 11.32 16.03
C ASP A 12 -47.10 11.75 15.23
N GLY A 13 -46.65 12.99 15.42
CA GLY A 13 -45.47 13.55 14.74
C GLY A 13 -44.14 13.02 15.27
N GLU A 14 -44.02 12.72 16.58
CA GLU A 14 -42.78 12.20 17.17
C GLU A 14 -42.54 10.74 16.78
N ALA A 15 -43.60 9.93 16.78
CA ALA A 15 -43.53 8.54 16.34
C ALA A 15 -43.11 8.42 14.86
N GLN A 16 -43.71 9.23 13.99
CA GLN A 16 -43.40 9.23 12.57
C GLN A 16 -41.97 9.70 12.29
N ARG A 17 -41.49 10.71 13.02
CA ARG A 17 -40.10 11.17 12.91
C ARG A 17 -39.10 10.10 13.36
N ALA A 18 -39.40 9.37 14.44
CA ALA A 18 -38.54 8.28 14.91
C ALA A 18 -38.48 7.13 13.89
N GLU A 19 -39.61 6.81 13.24
CA GLU A 19 -39.67 5.82 12.17
C GLU A 19 -38.85 6.24 10.94
N ASP A 20 -38.98 7.49 10.50
CA ASP A 20 -38.23 8.02 9.35
C ASP A 20 -36.72 8.04 9.61
N VAL A 21 -36.30 8.42 10.83
CA VAL A 21 -34.88 8.37 11.24
C VAL A 21 -34.39 6.91 11.29
N GLY A 22 -35.21 5.98 11.78
CA GLY A 22 -34.90 4.55 11.78
C GLY A 22 -34.70 3.99 10.37
N LYS A 23 -35.60 4.34 9.43
CA LYS A 23 -35.48 3.95 8.01
C LYS A 23 -34.24 4.55 7.36
N ALA A 24 -33.94 5.82 7.64
CA ALA A 24 -32.74 6.46 7.12
C ALA A 24 -31.45 5.81 7.65
N ALA A 25 -31.39 5.50 8.95
CA ALA A 25 -30.25 4.82 9.56
C ALA A 25 -30.05 3.40 8.99
N LEU A 26 -31.13 2.64 8.81
CA LEU A 26 -31.09 1.33 8.16
C LEU A 26 -30.64 1.43 6.70
N GLY A 27 -31.13 2.42 5.96
CA GLY A 27 -30.67 2.68 4.59
C GLY A 27 -29.18 2.96 4.51
N LEU A 28 -28.60 3.68 5.49
CA LEU A 28 -27.15 3.91 5.55
C LEU A 28 -26.37 2.62 5.87
N ILE A 29 -26.85 1.80 6.81
CA ILE A 29 -26.23 0.51 7.13
C ILE A 29 -26.27 -0.44 5.93
N ASP A 30 -27.39 -0.43 5.20
CA ASP A 30 -27.57 -1.25 4.02
C ASP A 30 -26.71 -0.77 2.85
N VAL A 31 -26.56 0.55 2.68
CA VAL A 31 -25.59 1.14 1.73
C VAL A 31 -24.16 0.72 2.09
N GLU A 32 -23.77 0.77 3.36
CA GLU A 32 -22.43 0.34 3.78
C GLU A 32 -22.21 -1.15 3.54
N ARG A 33 -23.22 -1.99 3.81
CA ARG A 33 -23.15 -3.43 3.58
C ARG A 33 -23.10 -3.77 2.10
N SER A 34 -23.98 -3.19 1.29
CA SER A 34 -24.07 -3.41 -0.16
C SER A 34 -22.83 -2.91 -0.90
N GLN A 35 -22.22 -1.79 -0.47
CA GLN A 35 -20.97 -1.28 -1.05
C GLN A 35 -19.78 -2.23 -0.89
N THR A 36 -19.82 -3.20 0.03
CA THR A 36 -18.64 -4.02 0.35
C THR A 36 -18.44 -5.24 -0.53
N ILE A 37 -19.47 -5.77 -1.21
CA ILE A 37 -19.37 -7.17 -1.66
C ILE A 37 -19.12 -7.32 -3.16
N PHE A 38 -19.71 -6.50 -4.06
CA PHE A 38 -19.63 -6.77 -5.51
C PHE A 38 -19.48 -5.55 -6.42
N LYS A 39 -18.75 -4.52 -5.97
CA LYS A 39 -18.41 -3.39 -6.84
C LYS A 39 -17.19 -3.72 -7.71
N LEU A 40 -17.41 -3.79 -9.01
CA LEU A 40 -16.32 -3.83 -9.98
C LEU A 40 -15.65 -2.46 -10.04
N GLU A 41 -14.31 -2.45 -10.00
CA GLU A 41 -13.52 -1.25 -10.23
C GLU A 41 -13.72 -0.80 -11.69
N THR A 42 -14.17 0.42 -11.93
CA THR A 42 -14.45 0.90 -13.30
C THR A 42 -13.41 1.91 -13.80
N SER A 43 -12.63 2.49 -12.91
CA SER A 43 -11.56 3.47 -13.20
C SER A 43 -10.23 2.84 -13.59
N SER A 44 -9.99 1.56 -13.27
CA SER A 44 -8.70 0.91 -13.50
C SER A 44 -8.71 -0.10 -14.66
N VAL A 45 -7.52 -0.36 -15.22
CA VAL A 45 -7.28 -1.41 -16.22
C VAL A 45 -7.72 -2.79 -15.71
N TYR A 46 -7.58 -3.05 -14.40
CA TYR A 46 -7.96 -4.33 -13.79
C TYR A 46 -9.45 -4.62 -13.93
N GLY A 47 -10.27 -3.60 -13.72
CA GLY A 47 -11.72 -3.63 -13.91
C GLY A 47 -12.14 -4.01 -15.32
N SER A 48 -11.54 -3.34 -16.31
CA SER A 48 -11.81 -3.64 -17.72
C SER A 48 -11.31 -5.04 -18.11
N GLY A 49 -10.14 -5.45 -17.59
CA GLY A 49 -9.58 -6.77 -17.81
C GLY A 49 -10.43 -7.87 -17.19
N PHE A 50 -11.16 -7.56 -16.12
CA PHE A 50 -12.13 -8.46 -15.54
C PHE A 50 -13.42 -8.55 -16.39
N ALA A 51 -13.98 -7.40 -16.80
CA ALA A 51 -15.33 -7.33 -17.36
C ALA A 51 -15.43 -7.65 -18.86
N PHE A 52 -14.54 -7.10 -19.70
CA PHE A 52 -14.68 -7.26 -21.15
C PHE A 52 -14.56 -8.70 -21.67
N PRO A 53 -13.73 -9.60 -21.11
CA PRO A 53 -13.77 -11.01 -21.50
C PRO A 53 -15.14 -11.65 -21.25
N GLN A 54 -15.81 -11.28 -20.15
CA GLN A 54 -17.12 -11.83 -19.80
C GLN A 54 -18.25 -11.28 -20.68
N ILE A 55 -18.16 -9.99 -21.03
CA ILE A 55 -19.10 -9.35 -21.96
C ILE A 55 -18.92 -9.94 -23.37
N ALA A 56 -17.68 -10.11 -23.82
CA ALA A 56 -17.40 -10.76 -25.10
C ALA A 56 -17.96 -12.18 -25.14
N ARG A 57 -17.74 -12.97 -24.08
CA ARG A 57 -18.32 -14.33 -23.96
C ARG A 57 -19.85 -14.30 -24.01
N SER A 58 -20.49 -13.45 -23.21
CA SER A 58 -21.95 -13.36 -23.12
C SER A 58 -22.60 -12.89 -24.44
N SER A 59 -21.85 -12.15 -25.27
CA SER A 59 -22.31 -11.73 -26.60
C SER A 59 -22.19 -12.82 -27.68
N GLY A 60 -21.64 -13.99 -27.38
CA GLY A 60 -21.26 -14.98 -28.39
C GLY A 60 -20.03 -14.55 -29.20
N TYR A 61 -19.10 -13.82 -28.57
CA TYR A 61 -17.86 -13.32 -29.15
C TYR A 61 -18.05 -12.41 -30.37
N GLN A 62 -19.00 -11.48 -30.31
CA GLN A 62 -19.11 -10.46 -31.35
C GLN A 62 -17.82 -9.64 -31.45
N SER A 63 -17.42 -9.34 -32.69
CA SER A 63 -16.11 -8.72 -33.00
C SER A 63 -15.84 -7.43 -32.25
N VAL A 64 -16.87 -6.61 -32.00
CA VAL A 64 -16.76 -5.34 -31.26
C VAL A 64 -16.32 -5.59 -29.81
N PHE A 65 -16.98 -6.53 -29.10
CA PHE A 65 -16.63 -6.84 -27.72
C PHE A 65 -15.31 -7.59 -27.60
N VAL A 66 -14.99 -8.47 -28.56
CA VAL A 66 -13.67 -9.12 -28.64
C VAL A 66 -12.57 -8.07 -28.82
N THR A 67 -12.80 -7.04 -29.64
CA THR A 67 -11.84 -5.94 -29.81
C THR A 67 -11.62 -5.17 -28.50
N LEU A 68 -12.69 -4.88 -27.75
CA LEU A 68 -12.58 -4.23 -26.43
C LEU A 68 -11.83 -5.10 -25.42
N TRP A 69 -12.09 -6.41 -25.42
CA TRP A 69 -11.37 -7.37 -24.58
C TRP A 69 -9.87 -7.39 -24.91
N ILE A 70 -9.49 -7.57 -26.17
CA ILE A 70 -8.08 -7.59 -26.58
C ILE A 70 -7.39 -6.29 -26.17
N ARG A 71 -8.01 -5.13 -26.43
CA ARG A 71 -7.46 -3.83 -26.04
C ARG A 71 -7.22 -3.71 -24.54
N SER A 72 -8.17 -4.17 -23.73
CA SER A 72 -8.04 -4.14 -22.28
C SER A 72 -6.93 -5.07 -21.78
N TYR A 73 -6.76 -6.24 -22.38
CA TYR A 73 -5.63 -7.12 -22.04
C TYR A 73 -4.28 -6.54 -22.44
N LEU A 74 -4.21 -5.81 -23.56
CA LEU A 74 -3.00 -5.06 -23.94
C LEU A 74 -2.71 -3.93 -22.94
N ALA A 75 -3.72 -3.17 -22.52
CA ALA A 75 -3.57 -2.13 -21.51
C ALA A 75 -3.14 -2.71 -20.16
N LEU A 76 -3.71 -3.85 -19.75
CA LEU A 76 -3.34 -4.57 -18.53
C LEU A 76 -1.89 -5.09 -18.59
N ALA A 77 -1.47 -5.67 -19.71
CA ALA A 77 -0.09 -6.13 -19.90
C ALA A 77 0.91 -4.96 -19.86
N LEU A 78 0.57 -3.83 -20.50
CA LEU A 78 1.38 -2.61 -20.44
C LEU A 78 1.47 -2.08 -19.00
N ASN A 79 0.35 -2.07 -18.28
CA ASN A 79 0.33 -1.67 -16.87
C ASN A 79 1.25 -2.52 -16.02
N TYR A 80 1.21 -3.85 -16.18
CA TYR A 80 2.14 -4.73 -15.48
C TYR A 80 3.59 -4.40 -15.79
N VAL A 81 3.95 -4.24 -17.06
CA VAL A 81 5.33 -3.90 -17.45
C VAL A 81 5.76 -2.59 -16.78
N VAL A 82 4.94 -1.55 -16.81
CA VAL A 82 5.28 -0.24 -16.23
C VAL A 82 5.34 -0.30 -14.71
N GLN A 83 4.31 -0.81 -14.03
CA GLN A 83 4.29 -0.87 -12.56
C GLN A 83 5.39 -1.79 -12.02
N PHE A 84 5.61 -2.98 -12.59
CA PHE A 84 6.70 -3.85 -12.17
C PHE A 84 8.07 -3.21 -12.43
N ALA A 85 8.28 -2.54 -13.56
CA ALA A 85 9.55 -1.85 -13.83
C ALA A 85 9.80 -0.73 -12.82
N LEU A 86 8.79 0.08 -12.48
CA LEU A 86 8.93 1.14 -11.48
C LEU A 86 9.27 0.59 -10.10
N VAL A 87 8.56 -0.44 -9.64
CA VAL A 87 8.84 -1.07 -8.34
C VAL A 87 10.21 -1.77 -8.34
N MET A 88 10.59 -2.38 -9.47
CA MET A 88 11.91 -2.97 -9.64
C MET A 88 13.02 -1.93 -9.57
N PHE A 89 12.85 -0.74 -10.17
CA PHE A 89 13.82 0.36 -10.05
C PHE A 89 13.94 0.88 -8.62
N VAL A 90 12.83 0.94 -7.87
CA VAL A 90 12.90 1.25 -6.44
C VAL A 90 13.69 0.17 -5.69
N GLY A 91 13.42 -1.11 -5.97
CA GLY A 91 14.17 -2.22 -5.37
C GLY A 91 15.65 -2.23 -5.75
N GLU A 92 16.01 -1.91 -6.99
CA GLU A 92 17.40 -1.77 -7.43
C GLU A 92 18.09 -0.62 -6.68
N ALA A 93 17.40 0.52 -6.54
CA ALA A 93 17.93 1.66 -5.79
C ALA A 93 18.21 1.29 -4.32
N THR A 94 17.25 0.66 -3.64
CA THR A 94 17.36 0.35 -2.21
C THR A 94 18.26 -0.84 -1.90
N GLN A 95 18.27 -1.89 -2.74
CA GLN A 95 19.00 -3.14 -2.45
C GLN A 95 20.38 -3.22 -3.11
N ILE A 96 20.61 -2.52 -4.22
CA ILE A 96 21.87 -2.59 -4.97
C ILE A 96 22.61 -1.26 -4.88
N MET A 97 21.97 -0.17 -5.30
CA MET A 97 22.65 1.13 -5.40
C MET A 97 23.01 1.71 -4.04
N ASN A 98 22.14 1.60 -3.04
CA ASN A 98 22.43 2.06 -1.68
C ASN A 98 23.65 1.33 -1.08
N PRO A 99 23.72 -0.01 -1.04
CA PRO A 99 24.92 -0.72 -0.58
C PRO A 99 26.18 -0.43 -1.40
N LEU A 100 26.08 -0.33 -2.74
CA LEU A 100 27.21 0.08 -3.58
C LEU A 100 27.72 1.48 -3.24
N GLY A 101 26.79 2.37 -2.88
CA GLY A 101 27.11 3.70 -2.38
C GLY A 101 27.73 3.71 -0.99
N GLY A 102 27.78 2.58 -0.28
CA GLY A 102 28.23 2.46 1.11
C GLY A 102 27.15 2.75 2.15
N GLN A 103 25.89 2.84 1.74
CA GLN A 103 24.78 3.18 2.63
C GLN A 103 24.36 1.96 3.45
N MET A 104 24.37 2.10 4.77
CA MET A 104 23.85 1.16 5.75
C MET A 104 22.35 1.35 6.00
N HIS A 105 21.71 0.33 6.55
CA HIS A 105 20.32 0.44 6.98
C HIS A 105 20.18 1.37 8.18
N LEU A 106 19.10 2.13 8.21
CA LEU A 106 19.00 3.23 9.16
C LEU A 106 18.55 2.79 10.55
N CYS A 107 17.72 1.74 10.65
CA CYS A 107 17.26 1.16 11.92
C CYS A 107 16.90 2.24 12.97
N ASP A 108 17.49 2.21 14.17
CA ASP A 108 17.29 3.22 15.22
C ASP A 108 18.34 4.34 15.24
N PHE A 109 19.21 4.47 14.23
CA PHE A 109 20.20 5.55 14.20
C PHE A 109 19.51 6.92 14.19
N GLY A 110 19.78 7.74 15.22
CA GLY A 110 19.12 9.03 15.42
C GLY A 110 17.67 8.95 15.93
N ALA A 111 17.18 7.79 16.37
CA ALA A 111 15.79 7.66 16.85
C ALA A 111 15.52 8.40 18.18
N ASP A 112 16.56 8.61 19.00
CA ASP A 112 16.45 9.16 20.37
C ASP A 112 17.32 10.41 20.57
N LEU A 113 17.28 11.34 19.62
CA LEU A 113 18.06 12.60 19.68
C LEU A 113 17.78 13.42 20.95
N ASP A 114 16.58 13.32 21.52
CA ASP A 114 16.20 14.02 22.76
C ASP A 114 17.02 13.55 23.98
N ILE A 115 17.48 12.30 23.96
CA ILE A 115 18.31 11.70 25.02
C ILE A 115 19.79 12.04 24.79
N CYS A 116 20.20 12.14 23.52
CA CYS A 116 21.57 12.42 23.12
C CYS A 116 21.88 13.92 23.20
N LYS A 117 22.37 14.35 24.37
CA LYS A 117 22.72 15.76 24.69
C LYS A 117 23.97 16.30 23.96
N GLY A 118 24.46 15.59 22.96
CA GLY A 118 25.60 15.98 22.13
C GLY A 118 26.98 15.66 22.72
N PRO A 119 28.06 16.18 22.10
CA PRO A 119 29.42 15.73 22.35
C PRO A 119 29.98 16.08 23.74
N GLU A 120 29.42 17.11 24.38
CA GLU A 120 29.82 17.51 25.74
C GLU A 120 29.20 16.64 26.84
N ALA A 121 28.19 15.83 26.48
CA ALA A 121 27.51 14.97 27.43
C ALA A 121 28.32 13.69 27.72
N PRO A 122 28.10 13.06 28.90
CA PRO A 122 28.67 11.75 29.19
C PRO A 122 28.33 10.76 28.09
N PHE A 123 29.32 9.97 27.66
CA PHE A 123 29.14 8.97 26.63
C PHE A 123 27.99 8.03 26.97
N GLN A 124 27.00 7.96 26.08
CA GLN A 124 25.91 7.00 26.15
C GLN A 124 26.04 6.01 24.99
N PRO A 125 26.15 4.69 25.26
CA PRO A 125 26.26 3.68 24.21
C PRO A 125 25.16 3.80 23.12
N ARG A 126 23.91 4.03 23.55
CA ARG A 126 22.74 4.24 22.67
C ARG A 126 22.83 5.44 21.74
N CYS A 127 23.73 6.38 22.01
CA CYS A 127 23.93 7.56 21.19
C CYS A 127 25.04 7.37 20.14
N THR A 128 25.59 6.16 19.95
CA THR A 128 26.66 5.93 18.98
C THR A 128 26.11 5.76 17.58
N GLY A 129 26.59 6.57 16.63
CA GLY A 129 26.22 6.49 15.23
C GLY A 129 27.11 5.57 14.39
N PRO A 130 26.81 5.42 13.09
CA PRO A 130 27.55 4.56 12.17
C PRO A 130 29.02 4.94 11.97
N GLY A 131 29.39 6.19 12.28
CA GLY A 131 30.77 6.68 12.31
C GLY A 131 31.51 6.38 13.60
N GLY A 132 30.84 5.82 14.61
CA GLY A 132 31.41 5.51 15.92
C GLY A 132 31.47 6.70 16.88
N THR A 133 30.88 7.85 16.53
CA THR A 133 30.79 9.02 17.40
C THR A 133 29.36 9.24 17.90
N GLN A 134 29.19 10.13 18.89
CA GLN A 134 27.88 10.36 19.51
C GLN A 134 26.97 11.25 18.65
N PHE A 135 25.69 10.90 18.52
CA PHE A 135 24.69 11.76 17.88
C PHE A 135 24.54 13.10 18.61
N SER A 136 24.37 14.16 17.82
CA SER A 136 23.81 15.42 18.30
C SER A 136 22.90 15.99 17.21
N PRO A 137 21.87 16.79 17.57
CA PRO A 137 20.99 17.42 16.58
C PRO A 137 21.74 18.26 15.54
N SER A 138 22.87 18.87 15.91
CA SER A 138 23.71 19.68 15.02
C SER A 138 24.67 18.88 14.13
N ARG A 139 24.91 17.60 14.46
CA ARG A 139 25.86 16.71 13.78
C ARG A 139 25.16 15.62 12.97
N LEU A 140 23.84 15.65 12.88
CA LEU A 140 23.09 14.64 12.16
C LEU A 140 22.87 15.07 10.71
N TYR A 141 23.26 14.22 9.77
CA TYR A 141 23.21 14.53 8.35
C TYR A 141 22.55 13.41 7.54
N GLY A 142 21.97 13.78 6.40
CA GLY A 142 21.58 12.82 5.37
C GLY A 142 22.79 12.09 4.79
N TYR A 143 22.55 10.90 4.23
CA TYR A 143 23.62 10.00 3.78
C TYR A 143 24.63 10.68 2.85
N THR A 144 24.16 11.38 1.83
CA THR A 144 25.02 12.06 0.85
C THR A 144 25.96 13.08 1.50
N GLN A 145 25.45 13.88 2.43
CA GLN A 145 26.25 14.88 3.12
C GLN A 145 27.28 14.21 4.04
N TRP A 146 26.85 13.22 4.83
CA TRP A 146 27.73 12.46 5.71
C TRP A 146 28.85 11.76 4.93
N ALA A 147 28.52 11.12 3.81
CA ALA A 147 29.48 10.42 2.95
C ALA A 147 30.54 11.37 2.39
N VAL A 148 30.15 12.56 1.91
CA VAL A 148 31.10 13.57 1.39
C VAL A 148 32.02 14.09 2.51
N GLN A 149 31.47 14.34 3.70
CA GLN A 149 32.26 14.81 4.83
C GLN A 149 33.25 13.74 5.31
N LYS A 150 32.81 12.48 5.39
CA LYS A 150 33.66 11.33 5.73
C LYS A 150 34.77 11.14 4.70
N PHE A 151 34.44 11.19 3.41
CA PHE A 151 35.41 11.13 2.32
C PHE A 151 36.46 12.26 2.43
N THR A 152 36.01 13.50 2.68
CA THR A 152 36.90 14.66 2.84
C THR A 152 37.86 14.47 4.01
N LYS A 153 37.37 14.00 5.16
CA LYS A 153 38.22 13.68 6.31
C LYS A 153 39.27 12.63 5.97
N GLN A 154 38.86 11.53 5.32
CA GLN A 154 39.77 10.46 4.95
C GLN A 154 40.85 10.96 3.96
N ALA A 155 40.45 11.73 2.96
CA ALA A 155 41.39 12.31 2.00
C ALA A 155 42.41 13.24 2.68
N LEU A 156 42.00 14.00 3.71
CA LEU A 156 42.94 14.81 4.49
C LEU A 156 43.94 13.95 5.25
N VAL A 157 43.49 12.85 5.88
CA VAL A 157 44.38 11.90 6.57
C VAL A 157 45.36 11.26 5.58
N ASP A 158 44.88 10.85 4.41
CA ASP A 158 45.71 10.23 3.37
C ASP A 158 46.77 11.20 2.82
N VAL A 159 46.45 12.49 2.71
CA VAL A 159 47.37 13.52 2.21
C VAL A 159 48.33 14.03 3.30
N LEU A 160 47.89 14.09 4.55
CA LEU A 160 48.65 14.62 5.69
C LEU A 160 48.70 13.59 6.84
N PRO A 161 49.38 12.45 6.65
CA PRO A 161 49.42 11.38 7.65
C PRO A 161 50.05 11.83 8.97
N ASP A 162 51.04 12.72 8.93
CA ASP A 162 51.68 13.29 10.14
C ASP A 162 50.72 14.14 11.00
N GLN A 163 49.57 14.54 10.43
CA GLN A 163 48.53 15.32 11.11
C GLN A 163 47.27 14.51 11.39
N GLU A 164 47.32 13.18 11.29
CA GLU A 164 46.15 12.31 11.48
C GLU A 164 45.43 12.58 12.81
N ASP A 165 46.17 12.69 13.93
CA ASP A 165 45.59 12.99 15.24
C ASP A 165 44.87 14.34 15.27
N LEU A 166 45.49 15.37 14.69
CA LEU A 166 44.91 16.72 14.63
C LEU A 166 43.68 16.75 13.73
N ILE A 167 43.69 16.04 12.60
CA ILE A 167 42.56 15.92 11.68
C ILE A 167 41.43 15.15 12.36
N ASN A 168 41.72 14.05 13.04
CA ASN A 168 40.74 13.28 13.78
C ASN A 168 40.09 14.07 14.90
N GLU A 169 40.82 14.97 15.54
CA GLU A 169 40.33 15.89 16.58
C GLU A 169 39.52 17.06 16.00
N LYS A 170 40.00 17.70 14.93
CA LYS A 170 39.45 18.98 14.42
C LYS A 170 38.43 18.81 13.29
N VAL A 171 38.49 17.71 12.55
CA VAL A 171 37.59 17.44 11.42
C VAL A 171 36.58 16.40 11.85
N ASP A 172 35.37 16.89 12.09
CA ASP A 172 34.23 16.09 12.48
C ASP A 172 33.27 15.91 11.29
N PRO A 173 33.11 14.68 10.78
CA PRO A 173 32.19 14.39 9.68
C PRO A 173 30.73 14.27 10.14
N GLY A 174 30.45 14.47 11.44
CA GLY A 174 29.15 14.20 12.03
C GLY A 174 28.74 12.74 11.94
N GLU A 175 27.43 12.49 12.00
CA GLU A 175 26.83 11.16 12.00
C GLU A 175 25.67 11.05 11.02
N TYR A 176 25.55 9.87 10.42
CA TYR A 176 24.40 9.49 9.61
C TYR A 176 23.29 8.97 10.52
N GLY A 177 22.08 9.51 10.39
CA GLY A 177 20.94 9.06 11.16
C GLY A 177 19.64 9.77 10.77
N LEU A 178 18.55 9.36 11.40
CA LEU A 178 17.20 9.86 11.12
C LEU A 178 16.98 11.27 11.69
N GLU A 179 16.64 12.22 10.83
CA GLU A 179 16.35 13.61 11.23
C GLU A 179 15.10 13.71 12.13
N ASN A 180 14.04 12.96 11.80
CA ASN A 180 12.78 13.00 12.54
C ASN A 180 12.03 11.66 12.49
N ARG A 181 11.98 10.99 13.64
CA ARG A 181 11.28 9.71 13.82
C ARG A 181 9.78 9.80 13.60
N THR A 182 9.16 10.85 14.11
CA THR A 182 7.71 11.07 13.99
C THR A 182 7.32 11.26 12.53
N CYS A 183 8.10 12.04 11.76
CA CYS A 183 7.85 12.23 10.34
C CYS A 183 7.88 10.91 9.58
N ARG A 184 8.88 10.05 9.81
CA ARG A 184 8.94 8.72 9.19
C ARG A 184 7.70 7.89 9.48
N TRP A 185 7.26 7.82 10.73
CA TRP A 185 6.04 7.08 11.09
C TRP A 185 4.79 7.63 10.41
N VAL A 186 4.64 8.95 10.35
CA VAL A 186 3.54 9.60 9.64
C VAL A 186 3.58 9.27 8.15
N CYS A 187 4.74 9.34 7.50
CA CYS A 187 4.90 8.98 6.09
C CYS A 187 4.59 7.50 5.82
N LEU A 188 5.04 6.59 6.69
CA LEU A 188 4.71 5.16 6.61
C LEU A 188 3.21 4.91 6.77
N LEU A 189 2.55 5.62 7.70
CA LEU A 189 1.11 5.52 7.88
C LEU A 189 0.35 6.01 6.65
N LEU A 190 0.72 7.17 6.11
CA LEU A 190 0.10 7.72 4.89
C LEU A 190 0.30 6.79 3.69
N PHE A 191 1.51 6.25 3.53
CA PHE A 191 1.81 5.25 2.52
C PHE A 191 0.97 3.98 2.69
N ALA A 192 0.91 3.42 3.90
CA ALA A 192 0.11 2.22 4.18
C ALA A 192 -1.40 2.47 4.00
N LEU A 193 -1.89 3.69 4.29
CA LEU A 193 -3.28 4.10 4.00
C LEU A 193 -3.55 4.09 2.49
N ALA A 194 -2.64 4.63 1.68
CA ALA A 194 -2.76 4.63 0.22
C ALA A 194 -2.82 3.19 -0.33
N VAL A 195 -1.91 2.31 0.11
CA VAL A 195 -1.90 0.92 -0.36
C VAL A 195 -3.08 0.11 0.17
N ASN A 196 -3.64 0.45 1.35
CA ASN A 196 -4.81 -0.25 1.88
C ASN A 196 -6.04 -0.16 0.96
N HIS A 197 -6.16 0.91 0.17
CA HIS A 197 -7.17 0.99 -0.88
C HIS A 197 -7.02 -0.16 -1.90
N GLU A 198 -5.80 -0.37 -2.40
CA GLU A 198 -5.50 -1.44 -3.37
C GLU A 198 -5.70 -2.84 -2.78
N ILE A 199 -5.36 -3.03 -1.50
CA ILE A 199 -5.61 -4.28 -0.80
C ILE A 199 -7.11 -4.59 -0.75
N GLN A 200 -7.95 -3.58 -0.45
CA GLN A 200 -9.41 -3.75 -0.45
C GLN A 200 -9.96 -4.05 -1.83
N VAL A 201 -9.40 -3.45 -2.88
CA VAL A 201 -9.73 -3.81 -4.27
C VAL A 201 -9.39 -5.28 -4.54
N CYS A 202 -8.20 -5.75 -4.15
CA CYS A 202 -7.80 -7.15 -4.31
C CYS A 202 -8.74 -8.10 -3.55
N PHE A 203 -9.12 -7.77 -2.32
CA PHE A 203 -10.07 -8.58 -1.54
C PHE A 203 -11.46 -8.62 -2.19
N ARG A 204 -11.96 -7.48 -2.70
CA ARG A 204 -13.25 -7.45 -3.43
C ARG A 204 -13.20 -8.29 -4.70
N MET A 205 -12.12 -8.22 -5.47
CA MET A 205 -11.93 -9.06 -6.65
C MET A 205 -11.87 -10.55 -6.30
N MET A 206 -11.16 -10.90 -5.23
CA MET A 206 -11.09 -12.27 -4.72
C MET A 206 -12.47 -12.78 -4.26
N ALA A 207 -13.19 -11.97 -3.48
CA ALA A 207 -14.54 -12.29 -3.03
C ALA A 207 -15.50 -12.45 -4.22
N MET A 208 -15.43 -11.57 -5.21
CA MET A 208 -16.23 -11.67 -6.43
C MET A 208 -15.96 -12.98 -7.18
N LEU A 209 -14.70 -13.36 -7.39
CA LEU A 209 -14.36 -14.65 -8.01
C LEU A 209 -14.86 -15.85 -7.21
N TRP A 210 -14.83 -15.76 -5.88
CA TRP A 210 -15.29 -16.81 -4.99
C TRP A 210 -16.81 -16.98 -5.02
N PHE A 211 -17.56 -15.89 -4.83
CA PHE A 211 -19.02 -15.92 -4.66
C PHE A 211 -19.81 -15.95 -5.97
N LEU A 212 -19.22 -15.59 -7.12
CA LEU A 212 -19.93 -15.63 -8.39
C LEU A 212 -20.44 -17.07 -8.71
N PRO A 213 -21.71 -17.26 -9.10
CA PRO A 213 -22.22 -18.59 -9.40
C PRO A 213 -21.55 -19.18 -10.65
N HIS A 214 -21.43 -20.51 -10.69
CA HIS A 214 -20.85 -21.24 -11.82
C HIS A 214 -21.89 -21.71 -12.85
N ALA A 215 -23.18 -21.50 -12.58
CA ALA A 215 -24.27 -22.06 -13.36
C ALA A 215 -24.37 -21.38 -14.74
N PRO A 216 -24.33 -22.13 -15.86
CA PRO A 216 -24.22 -21.58 -17.21
C PRO A 216 -25.43 -20.72 -17.61
N ASP A 217 -26.61 -21.04 -17.11
CA ASP A 217 -27.86 -20.29 -17.25
C ASP A 217 -27.83 -18.91 -16.57
N LYS A 218 -26.96 -18.74 -15.57
CA LYS A 218 -26.78 -17.48 -14.83
C LYS A 218 -25.53 -16.71 -15.28
N CYS A 219 -24.90 -17.12 -16.38
CA CYS A 219 -23.60 -16.57 -16.81
C CYS A 219 -23.70 -15.44 -17.84
N ASP A 220 -24.89 -14.94 -18.15
CA ASP A 220 -25.09 -13.90 -19.17
C ASP A 220 -24.96 -12.49 -18.57
N TRP A 221 -23.87 -11.80 -18.91
CA TRP A 221 -23.57 -10.43 -18.47
C TRP A 221 -24.33 -9.36 -19.26
N ILE A 222 -24.99 -9.74 -20.35
CA ILE A 222 -25.78 -8.87 -21.21
C ILE A 222 -27.23 -9.31 -21.08
N GLU A 223 -28.08 -8.42 -20.57
CA GLU A 223 -29.52 -8.62 -20.50
C GLU A 223 -30.21 -7.67 -21.48
N ILE A 224 -31.00 -8.23 -22.40
CA ILE A 224 -31.80 -7.45 -23.34
C ILE A 224 -33.19 -7.28 -22.73
N ASP A 225 -33.59 -6.03 -22.51
CA ASP A 225 -34.92 -5.72 -21.97
C ASP A 225 -36.01 -6.25 -22.93
N LYS A 226 -36.84 -7.18 -22.45
CA LYS A 226 -37.94 -7.78 -23.24
C LYS A 226 -38.95 -6.73 -23.71
N LYS A 227 -39.16 -5.65 -22.94
CA LYS A 227 -40.08 -4.56 -23.28
C LYS A 227 -39.45 -3.60 -24.27
N ASN A 228 -38.16 -3.34 -24.13
CA ASN A 228 -37.42 -2.43 -24.99
C ASN A 228 -36.22 -3.13 -25.62
N LYS A 229 -36.43 -3.78 -26.77
CA LYS A 229 -35.39 -4.53 -27.50
C LYS A 229 -34.14 -3.71 -27.84
N ASN A 230 -34.21 -2.37 -27.77
CA ASN A 230 -33.09 -1.48 -28.06
C ASN A 230 -32.27 -1.12 -26.80
N LYS A 231 -32.66 -1.59 -25.61
CA LYS A 231 -31.98 -1.32 -24.35
C LYS A 231 -31.31 -2.59 -23.82
N ALA A 232 -29.99 -2.64 -23.96
CA ALA A 232 -29.16 -3.64 -23.30
C ALA A 232 -28.71 -3.11 -21.93
N SER A 233 -28.94 -3.89 -20.87
CA SER A 233 -28.33 -3.71 -19.55
C SER A 233 -27.12 -4.63 -19.42
N TYR A 234 -26.06 -4.11 -18.82
CA TYR A 234 -24.87 -4.89 -18.48
C TYR A 234 -24.92 -5.13 -16.99
N ARG A 235 -24.82 -6.39 -16.56
CA ARG A 235 -24.85 -6.77 -15.14
C ARG A 235 -23.75 -7.77 -14.85
N ILE A 236 -23.16 -7.69 -13.67
CA ILE A 236 -22.23 -8.73 -13.22
C ILE A 236 -23.05 -10.00 -13.00
N ALA A 237 -22.73 -11.07 -13.75
CA ALA A 237 -23.41 -12.35 -13.67
C ALA A 237 -22.40 -13.48 -13.40
N GLY A 238 -22.89 -14.72 -13.33
CA GLY A 238 -22.07 -15.91 -13.10
C GLY A 238 -20.87 -16.03 -14.04
N MET A 239 -19.86 -16.76 -13.57
CA MET A 239 -18.61 -16.98 -14.31
C MET A 239 -18.26 -18.47 -14.31
N PRO A 240 -18.04 -19.10 -15.48
CA PRO A 240 -17.54 -20.47 -15.56
C PRO A 240 -16.21 -20.65 -14.84
N THR A 241 -15.97 -21.83 -14.26
CA THR A 241 -14.78 -22.10 -13.43
C THR A 241 -13.45 -21.85 -14.15
N HIS A 242 -13.35 -22.21 -15.43
CA HIS A 242 -12.13 -21.97 -16.21
C HIS A 242 -11.87 -20.47 -16.42
N TRP A 243 -12.92 -19.66 -16.61
CA TRP A 243 -12.79 -18.21 -16.70
C TRP A 243 -12.40 -17.59 -15.37
N LYS A 244 -12.92 -18.11 -14.24
CA LYS A 244 -12.46 -17.69 -12.91
C LYS A 244 -10.99 -17.93 -12.71
N LEU A 245 -10.49 -19.11 -13.13
CA LEU A 245 -9.08 -19.44 -13.05
C LEU A 245 -8.23 -18.52 -13.93
N ILE A 246 -8.65 -18.28 -15.17
CA ILE A 246 -7.95 -17.35 -16.07
C ILE A 246 -7.90 -15.95 -15.44
N THR A 247 -9.03 -15.40 -15.01
CA THR A 247 -9.08 -14.07 -14.38
C THR A 247 -8.28 -14.00 -13.08
N ALA A 248 -8.27 -15.08 -12.27
CA ALA A 248 -7.43 -15.16 -11.09
C ALA A 248 -5.94 -15.09 -11.45
N LEU A 249 -5.51 -15.86 -12.46
CA LEU A 249 -4.11 -15.93 -12.90
C LEU A 249 -3.65 -14.66 -13.63
N THR A 250 -4.50 -14.04 -14.45
CA THR A 250 -4.11 -12.90 -15.30
C THR A 250 -4.38 -11.54 -14.65
N VAL A 251 -5.32 -11.45 -13.70
CA VAL A 251 -5.72 -10.18 -13.09
C VAL A 251 -5.43 -10.15 -11.59
N LEU A 252 -6.00 -11.09 -10.81
CA LEU A 252 -5.92 -11.03 -9.35
C LEU A 252 -4.50 -11.29 -8.82
N ILE A 253 -3.87 -12.39 -9.22
CA ILE A 253 -2.55 -12.80 -8.70
C ILE A 253 -1.49 -11.73 -9.00
N PRO A 254 -1.36 -11.22 -10.25
CA PRO A 254 -0.39 -10.16 -10.53
C PRO A 254 -0.69 -8.87 -9.76
N LYS A 255 -1.97 -8.44 -9.62
CA LYS A 255 -2.32 -7.26 -8.81
C LYS A 255 -1.95 -7.42 -7.34
N VAL A 256 -2.26 -8.57 -6.74
CA VAL A 256 -1.87 -8.89 -5.35
C VAL A 256 -0.36 -8.91 -5.20
N THR A 257 0.35 -9.48 -6.17
CA THR A 257 1.82 -9.54 -6.19
C THR A 257 2.43 -8.14 -6.25
N LEU A 258 1.92 -7.28 -7.14
CA LEU A 258 2.33 -5.88 -7.23
C LEU A 258 2.09 -5.14 -5.92
N CYS A 259 0.90 -5.27 -5.34
CA CYS A 259 0.56 -4.64 -4.07
C CYS A 259 1.52 -5.06 -2.94
N TYR A 260 1.86 -6.35 -2.87
CA TYR A 260 2.85 -6.87 -1.92
C TYR A 260 4.24 -6.25 -2.13
N PHE A 261 4.73 -6.19 -3.38
CA PHE A 261 6.05 -5.62 -3.67
C PHE A 261 6.09 -4.11 -3.44
N VAL A 262 5.02 -3.37 -3.74
CA VAL A 262 4.94 -1.94 -3.41
C VAL A 262 5.05 -1.74 -1.91
N LEU A 263 4.32 -2.51 -1.09
CA LEU A 263 4.45 -2.44 0.38
C LEU A 263 5.86 -2.74 0.85
N LEU A 264 6.48 -3.80 0.30
CA LEU A 264 7.81 -4.25 0.70
C LEU A 264 8.88 -3.22 0.37
N GLU A 265 8.96 -2.79 -0.89
CA GLU A 265 9.98 -1.84 -1.34
C GLU A 265 9.68 -0.43 -0.84
N GLY A 266 8.42 -0.03 -0.72
CA GLY A 266 8.01 1.26 -0.17
C GLY A 266 8.34 1.42 1.29
N THR A 267 8.09 0.37 2.10
CA THR A 267 8.50 0.38 3.50
C THR A 267 10.02 0.42 3.61
N THR A 268 10.74 -0.36 2.82
CA THR A 268 12.21 -0.38 2.84
C THR A 268 12.79 0.99 2.46
N LEU A 269 12.31 1.59 1.37
CA LEU A 269 12.71 2.92 0.92
C LEU A 269 12.49 3.96 2.03
N LEU A 270 11.29 4.01 2.62
CA LEU A 270 10.96 4.99 3.66
C LEU A 270 11.73 4.76 4.96
N MET A 271 12.03 3.52 5.31
CA MET A 271 12.81 3.19 6.50
C MET A 271 14.30 3.53 6.34
N ASP A 272 14.87 3.34 5.16
CA ASP A 272 16.27 3.66 4.86
C ASP A 272 16.51 5.15 4.53
N THR A 273 15.44 5.94 4.42
CA THR A 273 15.54 7.38 4.16
C THR A 273 15.70 8.17 5.46
N SER A 274 16.76 8.99 5.53
CA SER A 274 17.11 9.80 6.71
C SER A 274 16.52 11.21 6.69
N GLY A 275 16.45 11.81 5.49
CA GLY A 275 15.99 13.18 5.30
C GLY A 275 14.48 13.31 5.35
N ILE A 276 13.97 14.36 5.99
CA ILE A 276 12.52 14.63 6.05
C ILE A 276 11.94 14.80 4.64
N LEU A 277 12.56 15.64 3.82
CA LEU A 277 12.09 15.92 2.45
C LEU A 277 12.12 14.67 1.58
N ASP A 278 13.20 13.90 1.65
CA ASP A 278 13.36 12.66 0.88
C ASP A 278 12.32 11.62 1.31
N THR A 279 12.00 11.54 2.61
CA THR A 279 10.99 10.59 3.12
C THR A 279 9.59 10.96 2.60
N VAL A 280 9.26 12.26 2.59
CA VAL A 280 7.99 12.76 2.03
C VAL A 280 7.91 12.50 0.53
N LEU A 281 8.97 12.81 -0.22
CA LEU A 281 9.04 12.56 -1.65
C LEU A 281 8.95 11.06 -1.98
N GLY A 282 9.64 10.21 -1.21
CA GLY A 282 9.56 8.76 -1.34
C GLY A 282 8.14 8.24 -1.15
N ALA A 283 7.39 8.76 -0.16
CA ALA A 283 6.00 8.37 0.07
C ALA A 283 5.09 8.80 -1.10
N MET A 284 5.30 10.01 -1.63
CA MET A 284 4.56 10.51 -2.80
C MET A 284 4.86 9.69 -4.06
N SER A 285 6.13 9.32 -4.28
CA SER A 285 6.53 8.49 -5.41
C SER A 285 5.87 7.11 -5.38
N MET A 286 5.71 6.51 -4.19
CA MET A 286 5.01 5.22 -4.08
C MET A 286 3.50 5.35 -4.32
N ALA A 287 2.87 6.46 -3.92
CA ALA A 287 1.48 6.74 -4.27
C ALA A 287 1.31 6.86 -5.80
N PHE A 288 2.22 7.56 -6.47
CA PHE A 288 2.22 7.67 -7.93
C PHE A 288 2.28 6.30 -8.62
N ILE A 289 3.10 5.35 -8.13
CA ILE A 289 3.18 3.99 -8.70
C ILE A 289 1.82 3.27 -8.63
N LEU A 290 1.07 3.46 -7.55
CA LEU A 290 -0.26 2.86 -7.38
C LEU A 290 -1.24 3.43 -8.42
N ASP A 291 -1.21 4.74 -8.67
CA ASP A 291 -2.15 5.44 -9.57
C ASP A 291 -1.87 5.23 -11.08
N VAL A 292 -0.74 4.60 -11.45
CA VAL A 292 -0.37 4.36 -12.86
C VAL A 292 -1.44 3.57 -13.61
N ASP A 293 -2.16 2.68 -12.93
CA ASP A 293 -3.16 1.82 -13.55
C ASP A 293 -4.41 2.61 -13.98
N GLU A 294 -4.86 3.57 -13.18
CA GLU A 294 -5.93 4.52 -13.52
C GLU A 294 -5.50 5.44 -14.65
N MET A 295 -4.27 5.97 -14.60
CA MET A 295 -3.72 6.82 -15.66
C MET A 295 -3.63 6.08 -17.02
N LEU A 296 -3.17 4.84 -17.02
CA LEU A 296 -3.09 4.02 -18.22
C LEU A 296 -4.47 3.67 -18.75
N GLN A 297 -5.41 3.34 -17.87
CA GLN A 297 -6.79 3.09 -18.26
C GLN A 297 -7.39 4.31 -18.95
N ASP A 298 -7.22 5.49 -18.37
CA ASP A 298 -7.81 6.71 -18.90
C ASP A 298 -7.29 7.10 -20.29
N CYS A 299 -6.03 6.77 -20.58
CA CYS A 299 -5.40 6.96 -21.88
C CYS A 299 -5.78 5.88 -22.90
N MET A 300 -5.92 4.62 -22.47
CA MET A 300 -6.03 3.47 -23.38
C MET A 300 -7.48 3.04 -23.66
N ILE A 301 -8.42 3.33 -22.75
CA ILE A 301 -9.82 2.94 -22.93
C ILE A 301 -10.50 3.82 -23.99
N THR A 302 -11.29 3.18 -24.86
CA THR A 302 -12.12 3.92 -25.82
C THR A 302 -13.33 4.54 -25.12
N HIS A 303 -13.89 5.62 -25.68
CA HIS A 303 -15.12 6.22 -25.14
C HIS A 303 -16.28 5.21 -25.05
N ALA A 304 -16.39 4.29 -26.03
CA ALA A 304 -17.37 3.22 -25.99
C ALA A 304 -17.12 2.24 -24.83
N GLY A 305 -15.87 1.83 -24.61
CA GLY A 305 -15.48 0.99 -23.48
C GLY A 305 -15.78 1.66 -22.14
N ARG A 306 -15.46 2.96 -22.00
CA ARG A 306 -15.74 3.75 -20.80
C ARG A 306 -17.24 3.86 -20.53
N SER A 307 -18.04 4.15 -21.56
CA SER A 307 -19.51 4.18 -21.43
C SER A 307 -20.07 2.81 -21.05
N LEU A 308 -19.48 1.73 -21.54
CA LEU A 308 -19.94 0.38 -21.25
C LEU A 308 -19.60 -0.05 -19.82
N ILE A 309 -18.37 0.17 -19.36
CA ILE A 309 -17.94 -0.20 -18.00
C ILE A 309 -18.69 0.59 -16.92
N GLN A 310 -19.00 1.87 -17.17
CA GLN A 310 -19.81 2.71 -16.29
C GLN A 310 -21.28 2.29 -16.23
N LYS A 311 -21.77 1.55 -17.23
CA LYS A 311 -23.15 1.03 -17.29
C LYS A 311 -23.29 -0.36 -16.69
N ILE A 312 -22.20 -1.00 -16.26
CA ILE A 312 -22.25 -2.29 -15.58
C ILE A 312 -22.93 -2.09 -14.23
N GLN A 313 -24.08 -2.71 -14.06
CA GLN A 313 -24.82 -2.75 -12.81
C GLN A 313 -24.13 -3.73 -11.85
N GLU A 314 -23.97 -3.27 -10.60
CA GLU A 314 -23.49 -4.08 -9.50
C GLU A 314 -24.52 -5.19 -9.18
N ILE A 315 -24.06 -6.32 -8.63
CA ILE A 315 -24.95 -7.43 -8.26
C ILE A 315 -25.89 -6.92 -7.17
N ARG A 316 -27.18 -6.83 -7.47
CA ARG A 316 -28.22 -6.64 -6.46
C ARG A 316 -28.74 -8.01 -6.05
N GLU A 317 -28.72 -8.31 -4.76
CA GLU A 317 -29.33 -9.54 -4.25
C GLU A 317 -30.84 -9.49 -4.59
N GLU A 318 -31.31 -10.45 -5.40
CA GLU A 318 -32.70 -10.49 -5.90
C GLU A 318 -33.74 -10.58 -4.76
N SER A 319 -33.31 -10.94 -3.53
CA SER A 319 -34.15 -10.99 -2.34
C SER A 319 -34.86 -9.67 -2.01
N ASP A 320 -34.27 -8.53 -2.37
CA ASP A 320 -34.85 -7.24 -1.99
C ASP A 320 -36.02 -6.80 -2.88
N GLN A 321 -36.19 -7.44 -4.04
CA GLN A 321 -37.16 -6.99 -5.04
C GLN A 321 -38.51 -7.69 -4.92
N GLU A 322 -38.54 -8.94 -4.47
CA GLU A 322 -39.79 -9.66 -4.16
C GLU A 322 -40.39 -9.20 -2.83
N ASP A 323 -39.57 -8.80 -1.85
CA ASP A 323 -40.06 -8.31 -0.55
C ASP A 323 -40.53 -6.84 -0.59
N ALA A 324 -40.10 -6.05 -1.58
CA ALA A 324 -40.55 -4.66 -1.73
C ALA A 324 -42.04 -4.53 -2.05
N GLU A 325 -42.66 -5.55 -2.66
CA GLU A 325 -44.10 -5.59 -2.90
C GLU A 325 -44.90 -6.11 -1.69
N ALA A 326 -44.26 -6.81 -0.75
CA ALA A 326 -44.92 -7.42 0.40
C ALA A 326 -44.95 -6.55 1.68
N GLY A 327 -44.30 -5.39 1.70
CA GLY A 327 -44.28 -4.51 2.87
C GLY A 327 -43.52 -5.16 4.04
N PRO A 328 -42.19 -5.13 4.05
CA PRO A 328 -41.38 -5.81 5.04
C PRO A 328 -41.72 -5.31 6.44
N THR A 329 -42.22 -6.21 7.29
CA THR A 329 -42.43 -5.94 8.72
C THR A 329 -41.07 -6.02 9.41
N TYR A 330 -40.28 -4.94 9.32
CA TYR A 330 -38.96 -4.88 9.94
C TYR A 330 -39.07 -4.84 11.46
N HIS A 331 -38.93 -5.99 12.10
CA HIS A 331 -38.61 -6.03 13.53
C HIS A 331 -37.18 -5.50 13.73
N VAL A 332 -37.08 -4.23 14.09
CA VAL A 332 -35.83 -3.58 14.50
C VAL A 332 -35.33 -4.28 15.77
N LYS A 333 -34.50 -5.31 15.62
CA LYS A 333 -33.66 -5.77 16.73
C LYS A 333 -32.67 -4.64 16.99
N GLY A 334 -32.73 -4.05 18.19
CA GLY A 334 -31.84 -2.96 18.58
C GLY A 334 -30.37 -3.30 18.28
N PRO A 335 -29.55 -2.31 17.90
CA PRO A 335 -28.17 -2.55 17.50
C PRO A 335 -27.43 -3.27 18.62
N ARG A 336 -26.71 -4.35 18.30
CA ARG A 336 -25.87 -4.99 19.30
C ARG A 336 -24.73 -4.03 19.62
N PHE A 337 -24.27 -3.99 20.87
CA PHE A 337 -23.13 -3.16 21.28
C PHE A 337 -21.90 -3.35 20.36
N LEU A 338 -21.71 -4.54 19.80
CA LEU A 338 -20.67 -4.84 18.80
C LEU A 338 -20.83 -4.09 17.48
N ASP A 339 -22.07 -3.85 17.02
CA ASP A 339 -22.32 -3.11 15.77
C ASP A 339 -22.00 -1.62 15.95
N LEU A 340 -22.32 -1.06 17.13
CA LEU A 340 -21.91 0.29 17.50
C LEU A 340 -20.38 0.41 17.58
N LEU A 341 -19.71 -0.54 18.23
CA LEU A 341 -18.25 -0.54 18.30
C LEU A 341 -17.60 -0.64 16.91
N ARG A 342 -18.18 -1.44 16.01
CA ARG A 342 -17.73 -1.59 14.62
C ARG A 342 -17.92 -0.31 13.79
N GLN A 343 -18.94 0.50 14.09
CA GLN A 343 -19.14 1.81 13.47
C GLN A 343 -18.17 2.87 14.03
N VAL A 344 -17.83 2.77 15.32
CA VAL A 344 -16.92 3.74 15.97
C VAL A 344 -15.46 3.50 15.57
N VAL A 345 -15.03 2.23 15.50
CA VAL A 345 -13.65 1.90 15.15
C VAL A 345 -13.54 1.74 13.63
N PRO A 346 -12.80 2.63 12.92
CA PRO A 346 -12.60 2.48 11.48
C PRO A 346 -11.75 1.23 11.24
N PHE A 347 -12.39 0.08 10.99
CA PHE A 347 -11.71 -1.20 10.79
C PHE A 347 -10.64 -1.11 9.70
N ARG A 348 -10.85 -0.25 8.69
CA ARG A 348 -9.87 0.07 7.65
C ARG A 348 -8.55 0.60 8.22
N LEU A 349 -8.61 1.49 9.20
CA LEU A 349 -7.43 2.02 9.88
C LEU A 349 -6.74 0.93 10.70
N LEU A 350 -7.49 0.08 11.40
CA LEU A 350 -6.91 -1.04 12.15
C LEU A 350 -6.15 -1.99 11.21
N VAL A 351 -6.73 -2.35 10.07
CA VAL A 351 -6.07 -3.16 9.04
C VAL A 351 -4.81 -2.47 8.53
N THR A 352 -4.86 -1.17 8.24
CA THR A 352 -3.68 -0.38 7.86
C THR A 352 -2.57 -0.42 8.93
N LEU A 353 -2.92 -0.22 10.20
CA LEU A 353 -1.95 -0.25 11.30
C LEU A 353 -1.30 -1.63 11.45
N VAL A 354 -2.09 -2.70 11.29
CA VAL A 354 -1.57 -4.09 11.30
C VAL A 354 -0.62 -4.32 10.14
N ILE A 355 -1.00 -3.93 8.91
CA ILE A 355 -0.13 -4.08 7.73
C ILE A 355 1.17 -3.29 7.94
N MET A 356 1.07 -2.04 8.35
CA MET A 356 2.22 -1.18 8.63
C MET A 356 3.15 -1.88 9.64
N ALA A 357 2.61 -2.33 10.79
CA ALA A 357 3.37 -3.03 11.82
C ALA A 357 4.06 -4.30 11.30
N VAL A 358 3.38 -5.11 10.49
CA VAL A 358 3.94 -6.34 9.90
C VAL A 358 5.13 -6.02 8.98
N PHE A 359 5.02 -5.00 8.12
CA PHE A 359 6.11 -4.65 7.22
C PHE A 359 7.27 -3.92 7.91
N ILE A 360 7.00 -3.15 8.97
CA ILE A 360 8.04 -2.58 9.84
C ILE A 360 8.79 -3.69 10.57
N ASP A 361 8.07 -4.60 11.23
CA ASP A 361 8.67 -5.73 11.94
C ASP A 361 9.53 -6.57 10.99
N ARG A 362 9.01 -6.85 9.78
CA ARG A 362 9.78 -7.47 8.72
C ARG A 362 11.06 -6.69 8.41
N TYR A 363 11.01 -5.38 8.23
CA TYR A 363 12.21 -4.56 7.99
C TYR A 363 13.25 -4.75 9.11
N TYR A 364 12.86 -4.65 10.38
CA TYR A 364 13.79 -4.83 11.51
C TYR A 364 14.37 -6.24 11.56
N GLN A 365 13.55 -7.27 11.38
CA GLN A 365 14.01 -8.67 11.40
C GLN A 365 15.04 -8.94 10.30
N PHE A 366 14.86 -8.38 9.10
CA PHE A 366 15.74 -8.64 7.97
C PHE A 366 16.97 -7.74 7.94
N LYS A 367 16.85 -6.46 8.28
CA LYS A 367 17.90 -5.45 8.09
C LYS A 367 18.63 -5.04 9.36
N CYS A 368 18.02 -5.23 10.53
CA CYS A 368 18.54 -4.74 11.79
C CYS A 368 18.91 -5.89 12.75
N ALA A 369 19.83 -5.63 13.67
CA ALA A 369 20.17 -6.49 14.79
C ALA A 369 20.10 -5.66 16.08
N TYR A 370 19.47 -6.20 17.13
CA TYR A 370 19.50 -5.56 18.44
C TYR A 370 20.86 -5.82 19.09
N GLN A 371 21.55 -4.76 19.50
CA GLN A 371 22.80 -4.87 20.26
C GLN A 371 22.54 -4.49 21.72
N ASP A 372 22.61 -5.48 22.61
CA ASP A 372 22.33 -5.30 24.04
C ASP A 372 23.27 -4.26 24.68
N ASP A 373 24.54 -4.23 24.27
CA ASP A 373 25.54 -3.30 24.80
C ASP A 373 25.22 -1.83 24.47
N LEU A 374 24.56 -1.59 23.34
CA LEU A 374 24.12 -0.26 22.92
C LEU A 374 22.68 0.03 23.35
N GLY A 375 21.86 -0.99 23.57
CA GLY A 375 20.44 -0.86 23.90
C GLY A 375 19.58 -0.33 22.74
N MET A 376 19.97 -0.59 21.49
CA MET A 376 19.26 -0.13 20.29
C MET A 376 19.37 -1.12 19.11
N TRP A 377 18.48 -0.97 18.12
CA TRP A 377 18.58 -1.69 16.86
C TRP A 377 19.55 -1.01 15.89
N VAL A 378 20.61 -1.72 15.50
CA VAL A 378 21.60 -1.23 14.53
C VAL A 378 21.48 -2.00 13.22
N SER A 379 22.05 -1.46 12.13
CA SER A 379 22.15 -2.21 10.88
C SER A 379 22.95 -3.49 11.08
N LYS A 380 22.48 -4.59 10.47
CA LYS A 380 23.32 -5.78 10.28
C LYS A 380 24.55 -5.42 9.44
N ASP A 381 25.56 -6.27 9.50
CA ASP A 381 26.75 -6.17 8.66
C ASP A 381 26.37 -6.05 7.19
N MET A 382 26.96 -5.06 6.53
CA MET A 382 26.62 -4.70 5.16
C MET A 382 27.69 -5.23 4.20
N TYR A 383 27.23 -5.88 3.13
CA TYR A 383 28.09 -6.50 2.13
C TYR A 383 27.81 -5.88 0.77
N LEU A 384 28.85 -5.70 -0.04
CA LEU A 384 28.69 -5.22 -1.40
C LEU A 384 28.01 -6.32 -2.25
N PRO A 385 27.06 -5.96 -3.14
CA PRO A 385 26.54 -6.92 -4.09
C PRO A 385 27.66 -7.32 -5.06
N ALA A 386 27.73 -8.61 -5.40
CA ALA A 386 28.74 -9.13 -6.32
C ALA A 386 28.58 -8.60 -7.76
N ARG A 387 27.39 -8.08 -8.10
CA ARG A 387 27.05 -7.53 -9.42
C ARG A 387 26.22 -6.26 -9.25
N ALA A 388 26.42 -5.31 -10.15
CA ALA A 388 25.63 -4.09 -10.21
C ALA A 388 24.29 -4.26 -10.94
N SER A 389 24.09 -5.35 -11.68
CA SER A 389 22.86 -5.62 -12.42
C SER A 389 21.79 -6.21 -11.50
N TYR A 390 20.60 -5.61 -11.47
CA TYR A 390 19.44 -6.17 -10.78
C TYR A 390 18.52 -6.90 -11.76
N SER A 391 18.49 -8.24 -11.69
CA SER A 391 17.68 -9.05 -12.60
C SER A 391 16.24 -9.19 -12.11
N ILE A 392 15.29 -9.47 -13.03
CA ILE A 392 13.89 -9.76 -12.68
C ILE A 392 13.81 -10.94 -11.71
N THR A 393 14.67 -11.95 -11.87
CA THR A 393 14.74 -13.09 -10.94
C THR A 393 15.19 -12.66 -9.55
N ASP A 394 16.17 -11.77 -9.45
CA ASP A 394 16.57 -11.20 -8.16
C ASP A 394 15.40 -10.42 -7.56
N PHE A 395 14.68 -9.62 -8.33
CA PHE A 395 13.53 -8.89 -7.81
C PHE A 395 12.46 -9.81 -7.18
N PHE A 396 12.05 -10.87 -7.87
CA PHE A 396 11.03 -11.78 -7.34
C PHE A 396 11.51 -12.64 -6.17
N PHE A 397 12.75 -13.14 -6.25
CA PHE A 397 13.25 -14.13 -5.29
C PHE A 397 14.06 -13.52 -4.15
N ASN A 398 14.69 -12.35 -4.30
CA ASN A 398 15.49 -11.73 -3.24
C ASN A 398 14.64 -11.38 -2.01
N GLY A 399 13.40 -10.92 -2.24
CA GLY A 399 12.48 -10.61 -1.14
C GLY A 399 12.10 -11.83 -0.29
N ILE A 400 12.22 -13.05 -0.83
CA ILE A 400 11.82 -14.31 -0.16
C ILE A 400 13.03 -15.14 0.26
N PHE A 401 14.06 -15.23 -0.57
CA PHE A 401 15.18 -16.16 -0.47
C PHE A 401 16.55 -15.47 -0.37
N HIS A 402 16.63 -14.15 -0.43
CA HIS A 402 17.90 -13.40 -0.41
C HIS A 402 18.91 -13.87 -1.45
N THR A 403 18.50 -13.96 -2.72
CA THR A 403 19.31 -14.53 -3.81
C THR A 403 20.45 -13.63 -4.27
N VAL A 404 20.49 -12.36 -3.85
CA VAL A 404 21.57 -11.44 -4.27
C VAL A 404 22.89 -11.93 -3.70
N GLU A 405 23.79 -12.30 -4.61
CA GLU A 405 25.16 -12.71 -4.30
C GLU A 405 25.90 -11.52 -3.66
N LYS A 406 26.48 -11.75 -2.48
CA LYS A 406 27.18 -10.73 -1.68
C LYS A 406 28.67 -11.05 -1.63
N SER A 407 29.49 -10.02 -1.49
CA SER A 407 30.91 -10.16 -1.12
C SER A 407 31.06 -10.97 0.17
N SER A 408 32.17 -11.69 0.34
CA SER A 408 32.49 -12.40 1.58
C SER A 408 32.84 -11.47 2.74
N GLU A 409 33.35 -10.28 2.42
CA GLU A 409 33.78 -9.30 3.42
C GLU A 409 32.74 -8.19 3.54
N PRO A 410 32.32 -7.83 4.77
CA PRO A 410 31.44 -6.70 4.98
C PRO A 410 32.20 -5.40 4.72
N PHE A 411 31.61 -4.49 3.95
CA PHE A 411 32.18 -3.15 3.75
C PHE A 411 31.91 -2.24 4.96
N TRP A 412 30.89 -2.57 5.77
CA TRP A 412 30.56 -1.84 6.98
C TRP A 412 30.07 -2.80 8.06
N THR A 413 30.54 -2.57 9.27
CA THR A 413 30.13 -3.22 10.52
C THR A 413 29.96 -2.13 11.57
N MET A 414 29.08 -2.36 12.56
CA MET A 414 28.87 -1.38 13.62
C MET A 414 30.17 -1.23 14.45
N PRO A 415 30.79 -0.04 14.51
CA PRO A 415 32.02 0.14 15.27
C PRO A 415 31.76 -0.06 16.76
N THR A 416 32.62 -0.84 17.43
CA THR A 416 32.58 -0.99 18.88
C THR A 416 33.00 0.33 19.54
N PRO A 417 32.14 0.96 20.37
CA PRO A 417 32.50 2.19 21.02
C PRO A 417 33.75 2.06 21.90
N PRO A 418 34.65 3.07 21.95
CA PRO A 418 35.87 3.01 22.75
C PRO A 418 35.63 2.75 24.24
N ALA A 419 34.46 3.12 24.76
CA ALA A 419 34.08 2.89 26.15
C ALA A 419 33.86 1.40 26.47
N LEU A 420 33.53 0.56 25.47
CA LEU A 420 33.29 -0.87 25.62
C LEU A 420 34.52 -1.74 25.32
N LEU A 421 35.62 -1.14 24.84
CA LEU A 421 36.89 -1.83 24.60
C LEU A 421 37.76 -1.97 25.86
N LYS A 422 37.30 -1.45 27.00
CA LYS A 422 37.99 -1.50 28.30
C LYS A 422 37.41 -2.59 29.17
#